data_AF-A0A8K0J4X7-F1
#
_entry.id   AF-A0A8K0J4X7-F1
#
_cell.length_a   1.000
_cell.length_b   1.000
_cell.length_c   1.000
_cell.angle_alpha   90.00
_cell.angle_beta   90.00
_cell.angle_gamma   90.00
#
_symmetry.space_group_name_H-M   'P 1'
#
loop_
_entity.id
_entity.type
_entity.pdbx_description
1 polymer ?
#
loop_
_entity_poly.entity_id
_entity_poly.type
_entity_poly.pdbx_seq_one_letter_code
_entity_poly.pdbx_strand_id
1 'polypeptide(L)'
;MSGHDNHPTDLEVVDLTASINNQTLSSNSHDHHEEELMDTDEVPAAEPAPVVGAPAEADLVEQDLQHPGVDANMDMDAAADAELDIDEDDTNAISDEEDHAWCQQGDEMFREKWSTLHKKSQLRKAQLNMAITLMKKQKDKLREKSSQIRKQAGENQELKELVEHHRGRRTLHTEITWPQQLKEFLLGVDSASHEYEEIYRLSCRESNTAPHPQHVFPGLVLVAPDPEELPVVQPLHVLQQFNFEGLSHTVQFKTLQHALCFHKERVHVLSRLDPYHPPDIEDDAWEEDDFSISLLHRFHIGSEPVNLTNAILPNTLLAPLLVCKKFHFWGASIFYGENRFAFSSLGE
;
A
#
# COMPACT_ATOMS: atom_id res chain seq x y z
N MET A 1 32.39 -12.40 -74.03
CA MET A 1 32.87 -11.81 -72.76
C MET A 1 31.76 -12.12 -71.76
N SER A 2 31.77 -13.29 -71.12
CA SER A 2 32.60 -13.62 -69.94
C SER A 2 32.15 -12.76 -68.74
N GLY A 3 31.65 -13.28 -67.63
CA GLY A 3 31.41 -14.67 -67.19
C GLY A 3 31.28 -14.71 -65.65
N HIS A 4 30.91 -15.85 -65.07
CA HIS A 4 30.70 -16.10 -63.62
C HIS A 4 29.41 -15.45 -63.05
N ASP A 5 28.44 -16.16 -62.46
CA ASP A 5 28.41 -17.42 -61.68
C ASP A 5 29.29 -17.43 -60.42
N ASN A 6 28.67 -17.37 -59.24
CA ASN A 6 28.96 -18.32 -58.16
C ASN A 6 27.92 -18.32 -57.03
N HIS A 7 27.50 -19.53 -56.66
CA HIS A 7 26.75 -19.87 -55.44
C HIS A 7 27.68 -19.96 -54.21
N PRO A 8 27.11 -19.83 -53.01
CA PRO A 8 27.09 -20.91 -52.00
C PRO A 8 25.63 -21.36 -51.68
N THR A 9 25.23 -22.54 -51.17
CA THR A 9 25.86 -23.84 -50.82
C THR A 9 27.04 -23.81 -49.83
N ASP A 10 26.98 -24.43 -48.65
CA ASP A 10 25.98 -25.33 -48.05
C ASP A 10 26.32 -25.56 -46.54
N LEU A 11 25.45 -26.24 -45.76
CA LEU A 11 25.71 -26.78 -44.40
C LEU A 11 25.89 -25.74 -43.26
N GLU A 12 25.65 -26.03 -41.96
CA GLU A 12 25.39 -27.30 -41.27
C GLU A 12 24.06 -27.33 -40.50
N VAL A 13 23.46 -28.53 -40.43
CA VAL A 13 22.43 -28.90 -39.45
C VAL A 13 23.14 -29.41 -38.20
N VAL A 14 22.83 -28.85 -37.03
CA VAL A 14 23.16 -29.48 -35.73
C VAL A 14 21.88 -29.69 -34.95
N ASP A 15 21.44 -30.94 -34.94
CA ASP A 15 20.36 -31.46 -34.11
C ASP A 15 20.90 -31.73 -32.69
N LEU A 16 20.27 -31.14 -31.68
CA LEU A 16 20.51 -31.47 -30.26
C LEU A 16 19.18 -31.69 -29.56
N THR A 17 18.68 -32.91 -29.73
CA THR A 17 17.61 -33.50 -28.94
C THR A 17 18.09 -33.94 -27.54
N ALA A 18 17.11 -34.18 -26.65
CA ALA A 18 17.24 -34.69 -25.29
C ALA A 18 17.78 -33.69 -24.22
N SER A 19 17.32 -33.70 -22.97
CA SER A 19 16.47 -34.70 -22.29
C SER A 19 15.32 -34.07 -21.52
N ILE A 20 14.11 -34.60 -21.72
CA ILE A 20 13.11 -34.66 -20.65
C ILE A 20 13.64 -35.68 -19.64
N ASN A 21 13.74 -35.33 -18.36
CA ASN A 21 13.74 -36.34 -17.31
C ASN A 21 12.88 -35.90 -16.12
N ASN A 22 12.31 -36.90 -15.46
CA ASN A 22 11.09 -36.79 -14.68
C ASN A 22 11.35 -37.23 -13.22
N GLN A 23 10.48 -36.82 -12.30
CA GLN A 23 10.41 -37.29 -10.89
C GLN A 23 11.61 -36.80 -10.02
N THR A 24 11.50 -36.64 -8.69
CA THR A 24 10.66 -37.32 -7.70
C THR A 24 10.17 -36.43 -6.56
N LEU A 25 8.93 -36.68 -6.12
CA LEU A 25 8.48 -36.81 -4.71
C LEU A 25 8.89 -35.73 -3.67
N SER A 26 7.88 -35.06 -3.10
CA SER A 26 7.48 -35.41 -1.72
C SER A 26 6.02 -35.06 -1.45
N SER A 27 5.25 -36.05 -1.01
CA SER A 27 3.95 -35.85 -0.39
C SER A 27 4.09 -35.04 0.90
N ASN A 28 3.07 -34.28 1.28
CA ASN A 28 2.73 -34.17 2.70
C ASN A 28 1.21 -33.99 2.86
N SER A 29 0.55 -35.08 3.23
CA SER A 29 -0.82 -35.10 3.73
C SER A 29 -0.85 -34.58 5.17
N HIS A 30 -1.76 -33.66 5.48
CA HIS A 30 -2.20 -33.46 6.86
C HIS A 30 -3.71 -33.34 6.91
N ASP A 31 -4.34 -34.42 7.36
CA ASP A 31 -5.73 -34.49 7.77
C ASP A 31 -5.92 -33.90 9.18
N HIS A 32 -7.18 -33.57 9.49
CA HIS A 32 -7.73 -33.23 10.82
C HIS A 32 -7.19 -31.93 11.44
N HIS A 33 -8.05 -30.94 11.70
CA HIS A 33 -9.10 -31.11 12.70
C HIS A 33 -10.45 -30.47 12.34
N GLU A 34 -11.51 -31.22 12.61
CA GLU A 34 -12.83 -30.66 12.90
C GLU A 34 -12.82 -30.16 14.35
N GLU A 35 -13.24 -28.92 14.60
CA GLU A 35 -13.84 -28.52 15.88
C GLU A 35 -15.07 -27.63 15.62
N GLU A 36 -16.21 -28.28 15.86
CA GLU A 36 -17.39 -27.82 16.58
C GLU A 36 -17.87 -26.36 16.44
N LEU A 37 -19.06 -26.27 15.82
CA LEU A 37 -20.04 -25.21 16.03
C LEU A 37 -20.49 -25.21 17.50
N MET A 38 -20.33 -24.08 18.21
CA MET A 38 -21.16 -23.74 19.37
C MET A 38 -22.04 -22.54 19.05
N ASP A 39 -23.34 -22.80 18.91
CA ASP A 39 -24.37 -21.80 19.14
C ASP A 39 -24.38 -21.41 20.62
N THR A 40 -24.27 -20.12 20.92
CA THR A 40 -24.87 -19.53 22.12
C THR A 40 -25.60 -18.25 21.75
N ASP A 41 -26.93 -18.34 21.81
CA ASP A 41 -27.86 -17.23 21.75
C ASP A 41 -27.65 -16.17 22.86
N GLU A 42 -28.47 -15.13 22.77
CA GLU A 42 -29.00 -14.34 23.90
C GLU A 42 -28.30 -13.00 24.23
N VAL A 43 -28.69 -12.00 23.42
CA VAL A 43 -28.73 -10.58 23.81
C VAL A 43 -29.77 -10.39 24.92
N PRO A 44 -29.47 -9.55 25.93
CA PRO A 44 -30.48 -8.56 26.31
C PRO A 44 -29.95 -7.12 26.35
N ALA A 45 -30.82 -6.19 25.96
CA ALA A 45 -30.54 -4.76 25.95
C ALA A 45 -30.50 -4.15 27.38
N ALA A 46 -29.71 -3.09 27.54
CA ALA A 46 -29.87 -2.12 28.61
C ALA A 46 -29.72 -0.70 28.05
N GLU A 47 -30.66 0.17 28.43
CA GLU A 47 -30.85 1.55 27.94
C GLU A 47 -30.19 2.59 28.91
N PRO A 48 -30.29 3.93 28.78
CA PRO A 48 -29.07 4.76 28.69
C PRO A 48 -28.93 5.91 29.72
N ALA A 49 -27.85 6.70 29.54
CA ALA A 49 -27.59 8.06 30.09
C ALA A 49 -27.09 8.15 31.56
N PRO A 50 -26.53 9.30 32.05
CA PRO A 50 -26.37 10.63 31.41
C PRO A 50 -24.98 11.35 31.53
N VAL A 51 -24.72 12.23 30.55
CA VAL A 51 -24.18 13.63 30.58
C VAL A 51 -23.03 14.08 31.52
N VAL A 52 -22.19 14.97 30.98
CA VAL A 52 -21.33 16.04 31.58
C VAL A 52 -19.82 15.81 31.49
N GLY A 53 -19.07 16.73 30.84
CA GLY A 53 -17.60 16.78 30.95
C GLY A 53 -16.79 17.46 29.84
N ALA A 54 -17.07 18.72 29.49
CA ALA A 54 -16.07 19.60 28.84
C ALA A 54 -15.32 20.39 29.93
N PRO A 55 -14.03 20.77 29.77
CA PRO A 55 -13.71 22.02 29.06
C PRO A 55 -12.30 22.10 28.40
N ALA A 56 -11.98 23.31 27.87
CA ALA A 56 -10.67 23.83 27.41
C ALA A 56 -10.10 23.19 26.12
N GLU A 57 -9.95 23.93 25.02
CA GLU A 57 -9.09 25.10 24.79
C GLU A 57 -7.60 24.84 25.05
N ALA A 58 -6.87 24.55 23.98
CA ALA A 58 -5.42 24.70 23.87
C ALA A 58 -5.11 25.27 22.48
N ASP A 59 -4.91 26.58 22.45
CA ASP A 59 -4.51 27.36 21.28
C ASP A 59 -2.98 27.19 21.10
N LEU A 60 -2.54 26.46 20.06
CA LEU A 60 -1.13 26.33 19.71
C LEU A 60 -0.93 26.50 18.20
N VAL A 61 -0.58 27.74 17.85
CA VAL A 61 0.09 28.12 16.61
C VAL A 61 1.51 27.54 16.64
N GLU A 62 1.84 26.64 15.73
CA GLU A 62 3.24 26.37 15.34
C GLU A 62 3.45 26.62 13.85
N GLN A 63 4.67 27.05 13.54
CA GLN A 63 5.04 27.65 12.25
C GLN A 63 5.64 26.58 11.34
N ASP A 64 5.20 26.52 10.08
CA ASP A 64 5.87 25.73 9.05
C ASP A 64 7.26 26.31 8.74
N LEU A 65 8.27 25.76 9.40
CA LEU A 65 9.67 26.02 9.12
C LEU A 65 10.12 25.23 7.90
N GLN A 66 10.44 25.95 6.83
CA GLN A 66 11.11 25.40 5.66
C GLN A 66 12.47 24.82 6.06
N HIS A 67 12.59 23.49 6.08
CA HIS A 67 13.88 22.80 6.16
C HIS A 67 14.37 22.42 4.76
N PRO A 68 15.54 22.95 4.30
CA PRO A 68 16.17 22.45 3.08
C PRO A 68 16.73 21.06 3.32
N GLY A 69 16.68 20.21 2.29
CA GLY A 69 17.25 18.87 2.35
C GLY A 69 18.75 18.90 2.63
N VAL A 70 19.19 18.08 3.58
CA VAL A 70 20.61 17.80 3.83
C VAL A 70 20.79 16.29 3.78
N ASP A 71 21.27 15.80 2.63
CA ASP A 71 21.81 14.45 2.51
C ASP A 71 23.02 14.32 3.44
N ALA A 72 22.81 13.65 4.58
CA ALA A 72 23.86 13.28 5.50
C ALA A 72 23.71 11.79 5.83
N ASN A 73 24.20 10.94 4.93
CA ASN A 73 24.59 9.57 5.25
C ASN A 73 25.73 9.63 6.29
N MET A 74 25.37 9.73 7.57
CA MET A 74 26.29 9.47 8.67
C MET A 74 26.31 7.97 8.93
N ASP A 75 27.38 7.32 8.46
CA ASP A 75 27.78 5.98 8.91
C ASP A 75 28.02 6.02 10.44
N MET A 76 26.98 5.66 11.22
CA MET A 76 27.02 5.71 12.69
C MET A 76 27.09 4.33 13.37
N ASP A 77 27.42 3.28 12.60
CA ASP A 77 27.57 1.89 13.09
C ASP A 77 29.01 1.53 13.52
N ALA A 78 29.83 2.54 13.87
CA ALA A 78 31.19 2.36 14.37
C ALA A 78 31.27 2.16 15.90
N ALA A 79 30.17 1.79 16.57
CA ALA A 79 30.04 1.86 18.03
C ALA A 79 29.30 0.68 18.70
N ALA A 80 29.73 -0.58 18.48
CA ALA A 80 29.29 -1.72 19.31
C ALA A 80 30.14 -3.02 19.24
N ASP A 81 31.47 -2.96 19.17
CA ASP A 81 32.33 -4.12 19.52
C ASP A 81 33.45 -3.66 20.48
N ALA A 82 33.02 -3.07 21.60
CA ALA A 82 33.82 -3.14 22.82
C ALA A 82 33.79 -4.60 23.29
N GLU A 83 34.66 -5.43 22.70
CA GLU A 83 34.80 -6.82 23.12
C GLU A 83 35.33 -6.82 24.56
N LEU A 84 34.42 -7.08 25.50
CA LEU A 84 34.77 -7.48 26.86
C LEU A 84 35.38 -8.88 26.76
N ASP A 85 36.66 -8.93 26.42
CA ASP A 85 37.54 -10.05 26.75
C ASP A 85 37.56 -10.15 28.28
N ILE A 86 36.59 -10.90 28.80
CA ILE A 86 36.64 -11.43 30.14
C ILE A 86 37.66 -12.57 30.07
N ASP A 87 38.92 -12.24 30.30
CA ASP A 87 39.99 -13.22 30.47
C ASP A 87 39.54 -14.28 31.48
N GLU A 88 39.30 -15.51 31.01
CA GLU A 88 38.94 -16.66 31.85
C GLU A 88 40.18 -17.21 32.60
N ASP A 89 41.14 -16.35 32.97
CA ASP A 89 42.38 -16.74 33.64
C ASP A 89 42.38 -16.38 35.14
N ASP A 90 43.02 -17.28 35.89
CA ASP A 90 43.45 -17.15 37.29
C ASP A 90 42.43 -16.78 38.38
N THR A 91 41.49 -17.70 38.68
CA THR A 91 40.86 -17.80 40.01
C THR A 91 40.72 -19.24 40.50
N ASN A 92 41.83 -19.94 40.74
CA ASN A 92 41.79 -21.22 41.48
C ASN A 92 43.14 -21.65 42.10
N ALA A 93 43.64 -20.87 43.07
CA ALA A 93 44.74 -21.29 43.96
C ALA A 93 44.66 -20.65 45.36
N ILE A 94 43.45 -20.52 45.94
CA ILE A 94 43.30 -20.24 47.38
C ILE A 94 43.44 -21.58 48.10
N SER A 95 44.45 -21.73 48.96
CA SER A 95 44.71 -22.99 49.69
C SER A 95 43.76 -23.12 50.88
N ASP A 96 42.96 -24.19 50.93
CA ASP A 96 41.98 -24.50 51.97
C ASP A 96 42.61 -25.07 53.26
N GLU A 97 43.75 -24.53 53.73
CA GLU A 97 44.59 -25.21 54.75
C GLU A 97 44.39 -24.80 56.23
N GLU A 98 43.65 -23.73 56.57
CA GLU A 98 43.65 -23.18 57.95
C GLU A 98 42.30 -23.07 58.70
N ASP A 99 41.18 -23.67 58.25
CA ASP A 99 39.85 -23.48 58.90
C ASP A 99 39.23 -24.74 59.57
N HIS A 100 40.05 -25.68 60.04
CA HIS A 100 39.59 -27.01 60.49
C HIS A 100 39.11 -27.15 61.96
N ALA A 101 38.99 -26.08 62.74
CA ALA A 101 38.84 -26.17 64.20
C ALA A 101 37.41 -26.01 64.80
N TRP A 102 36.42 -25.49 64.06
CA TRP A 102 35.24 -24.86 64.68
C TRP A 102 33.93 -25.67 64.76
N CYS A 103 33.83 -26.90 64.24
CA CYS A 103 32.59 -27.68 64.30
C CYS A 103 32.81 -29.20 64.42
N GLN A 104 32.59 -29.76 65.62
CA GLN A 104 32.54 -31.22 65.84
C GLN A 104 31.22 -31.73 66.46
N GLN A 105 30.25 -30.85 66.77
CA GLN A 105 29.01 -31.26 67.48
C GLN A 105 27.69 -30.71 66.91
N GLY A 106 27.73 -29.92 65.83
CA GLY A 106 26.59 -29.65 64.95
C GLY A 106 26.80 -30.14 63.51
N ASP A 107 27.93 -30.80 63.26
CA ASP A 107 28.61 -30.86 61.96
C ASP A 107 27.81 -31.57 60.85
N GLU A 108 27.12 -32.66 61.16
CA GLU A 108 26.48 -33.51 60.14
C GLU A 108 25.33 -32.81 59.39
N MET A 109 24.50 -32.03 60.10
CA MET A 109 23.40 -31.27 59.48
C MET A 109 23.91 -30.11 58.60
N PHE A 110 25.02 -29.47 58.99
CA PHE A 110 25.63 -28.41 58.18
C PHE A 110 26.35 -29.00 56.97
N ARG A 111 27.01 -30.15 57.11
CA ARG A 111 27.65 -30.89 56.01
C ARG A 111 26.66 -31.30 54.92
N GLU A 112 25.46 -31.76 55.28
CA GLU A 112 24.41 -32.08 54.29
C GLU A 112 23.87 -30.81 53.59
N LYS A 113 23.58 -29.75 54.35
CA LYS A 113 23.15 -28.45 53.80
C LYS A 113 24.22 -27.85 52.88
N TRP A 114 25.49 -27.96 53.23
CA TRP A 114 26.61 -27.50 52.40
C TRP A 114 26.77 -28.36 51.14
N SER A 115 26.69 -29.69 51.25
CA SER A 115 26.75 -30.59 50.08
C SER A 115 25.63 -30.32 49.08
N THR A 116 24.40 -30.10 49.57
CA THR A 116 23.25 -29.77 48.71
C THR A 116 23.36 -28.37 48.11
N LEU A 117 23.89 -27.38 48.84
CA LEU A 117 24.18 -26.04 48.31
C LEU A 117 25.29 -26.08 47.24
N HIS A 118 26.38 -26.81 47.49
CA HIS A 118 27.49 -26.98 46.56
C HIS A 118 27.02 -27.65 45.26
N LYS A 119 26.25 -28.75 45.34
CA LYS A 119 25.62 -29.40 44.17
C LYS A 119 24.74 -28.44 43.37
N LYS A 120 23.92 -27.60 44.04
CA LYS A 120 23.11 -26.56 43.39
C LYS A 120 23.99 -25.49 42.72
N SER A 121 25.11 -25.11 43.34
CA SER A 121 26.07 -24.15 42.78
C SER A 121 26.73 -24.69 41.51
N GLN A 122 27.22 -25.94 41.54
CA GLN A 122 27.81 -26.60 40.36
C GLN A 122 26.80 -26.75 39.21
N LEU A 123 25.53 -27.10 39.50
CA LEU A 123 24.47 -27.15 38.49
C LEU A 123 24.27 -25.78 37.82
N ARG A 124 24.20 -24.70 38.61
CA ARG A 124 24.06 -23.33 38.09
C ARG A 124 25.27 -22.92 37.25
N LYS A 125 26.49 -23.27 37.67
CA LYS A 125 27.72 -23.01 36.88
C LYS A 125 27.68 -23.74 35.53
N ALA A 126 27.26 -25.01 35.52
CA ALA A 126 27.09 -25.77 34.28
C ALA A 126 26.02 -25.18 33.35
N GLN A 127 24.88 -24.75 33.91
CA GLN A 127 23.80 -24.08 33.17
C GLN A 127 24.27 -22.74 32.57
N LEU A 128 25.03 -21.94 33.34
CA LEU A 128 25.59 -20.67 32.88
C LEU A 128 26.57 -20.89 31.71
N ASN A 129 27.49 -21.85 31.84
CA ASN A 129 28.45 -22.18 30.77
C ASN A 129 27.75 -22.67 29.49
N MET A 130 26.67 -23.44 29.62
CA MET A 130 25.82 -23.85 28.49
C MET A 130 25.13 -22.65 27.84
N ALA A 131 24.60 -21.71 28.62
CA ALA A 131 23.98 -20.48 28.12
C ALA A 131 25.01 -19.58 27.39
N ILE A 132 26.20 -19.38 27.96
CA ILE A 132 27.30 -18.64 27.33
C ILE A 132 27.68 -19.28 25.98
N THR A 133 27.82 -20.61 25.93
CA THR A 133 28.11 -21.34 24.69
C THR A 133 27.02 -21.15 23.62
N LEU A 134 25.75 -21.12 24.03
CA LEU A 134 24.63 -20.90 23.12
C LEU A 134 24.56 -19.44 22.62
N MET A 135 24.84 -18.47 23.49
CA MET A 135 24.94 -17.05 23.11
C MET A 135 26.09 -16.80 22.13
N LYS A 136 27.28 -17.38 22.35
CA LYS A 136 28.41 -17.29 21.39
C LYS A 136 27.96 -17.79 20.00
N LYS A 137 27.37 -18.99 19.92
CA LYS A 137 26.81 -19.55 18.66
C LYS A 137 25.71 -18.68 18.01
N GLN A 138 24.96 -17.90 18.78
CA GLN A 138 23.99 -16.94 18.24
C GLN A 138 24.66 -15.66 17.72
N LYS A 139 25.67 -15.11 18.42
CA LYS A 139 26.49 -13.97 17.94
C LYS A 139 27.14 -14.31 16.61
N ASP A 140 27.69 -15.51 16.46
CA ASP A 140 28.33 -15.97 15.22
C ASP A 140 27.34 -16.05 14.05
N LYS A 141 26.16 -16.64 14.25
CA LYS A 141 25.09 -16.69 13.23
C LYS A 141 24.56 -15.30 12.84
N LEU A 142 24.53 -14.36 13.78
CA LEU A 142 24.18 -12.96 13.50
C LEU A 142 25.28 -12.29 12.65
N ARG A 143 26.55 -12.43 13.04
CA ARG A 143 27.71 -11.93 12.26
C ARG A 143 27.72 -12.49 10.83
N GLU A 144 27.40 -13.78 10.65
CA GLU A 144 27.26 -14.41 9.33
C GLU A 144 26.11 -13.77 8.51
N LYS A 145 24.89 -13.72 9.05
CA LYS A 145 23.73 -13.15 8.35
C LYS A 145 23.91 -11.67 7.99
N SER A 146 24.44 -10.85 8.89
CA SER A 146 24.74 -9.43 8.60
C SER A 146 25.82 -9.26 7.53
N SER A 147 26.69 -10.25 7.34
CA SER A 147 27.67 -10.25 6.24
C SER A 147 27.04 -10.68 4.90
N GLN A 148 26.09 -11.62 4.92
CA GLN A 148 25.27 -11.96 3.76
C GLN A 148 24.40 -10.77 3.29
N ILE A 149 23.74 -10.06 4.22
CA ILE A 149 22.94 -8.86 3.92
C ILE A 149 23.80 -7.79 3.26
N ARG A 150 24.99 -7.49 3.80
CA ARG A 150 25.91 -6.50 3.21
C ARG A 150 26.37 -6.90 1.80
N LYS A 151 26.64 -8.19 1.56
CA LYS A 151 26.96 -8.69 0.22
C LYS A 151 25.80 -8.49 -0.76
N GLN A 152 24.59 -8.90 -0.39
CA GLN A 152 23.40 -8.76 -1.21
C GLN A 152 23.02 -7.29 -1.46
N ALA A 153 23.25 -6.40 -0.49
CA ALA A 153 23.05 -4.96 -0.66
C ALA A 153 23.99 -4.39 -1.73
N GLY A 154 25.27 -4.80 -1.72
CA GLY A 154 26.24 -4.44 -2.76
C GLY A 154 25.86 -4.97 -4.15
N GLU A 155 25.53 -6.26 -4.26
CA GLU A 155 25.06 -6.87 -5.52
C GLU A 155 23.80 -6.18 -6.06
N ASN A 156 22.84 -5.82 -5.19
CA ASN A 156 21.65 -5.06 -5.57
C ASN A 156 21.95 -3.61 -5.96
N GLN A 157 22.96 -2.98 -5.38
CA GLN A 157 23.39 -1.64 -5.78
C GLN A 157 24.03 -1.67 -7.16
N GLU A 158 24.95 -2.61 -7.42
CA GLU A 158 25.59 -2.79 -8.73
C GLU A 158 24.55 -3.08 -9.82
N LEU A 159 23.55 -3.93 -9.53
CA LEU A 159 22.43 -4.18 -10.46
C LEU A 159 21.57 -2.94 -10.72
N LYS A 160 21.33 -2.09 -9.71
CA LYS A 160 20.61 -0.82 -9.90
C LYS A 160 21.40 0.15 -10.77
N GLU A 161 22.70 0.31 -10.51
CA GLU A 161 23.59 1.16 -11.31
C GLU A 161 23.68 0.66 -12.76
N LEU A 162 23.74 -0.66 -12.96
CA LEU A 162 23.71 -1.28 -14.30
C LEU A 162 22.38 -1.04 -15.02
N VAL A 163 21.25 -1.16 -14.31
CA VAL A 163 19.91 -0.87 -14.86
C VAL A 163 19.77 0.60 -15.24
N GLU A 164 20.21 1.55 -14.40
CA GLU A 164 20.17 2.98 -14.71
C GLU A 164 21.09 3.35 -15.87
N HIS A 165 22.28 2.74 -15.95
CA HIS A 165 23.19 2.88 -17.10
C HIS A 165 22.53 2.40 -18.41
N HIS A 166 21.85 1.25 -18.39
CA HIS A 166 21.15 0.70 -19.57
C HIS A 166 19.82 1.41 -19.88
N ARG A 167 19.16 2.01 -18.88
CA ARG A 167 17.97 2.87 -19.07
C ARG A 167 18.30 4.23 -19.66
N GLY A 168 19.58 4.64 -19.62
CA GLY A 168 20.16 5.62 -20.53
C GLY A 168 19.41 6.94 -20.63
N ARG A 169 19.29 7.69 -19.53
CA ARG A 169 18.67 9.04 -19.46
C ARG A 169 17.36 9.18 -20.25
N ARG A 170 16.45 8.20 -20.15
CA ARG A 170 15.03 8.51 -20.30
C ARG A 170 14.61 9.35 -19.11
N THR A 171 14.81 10.66 -19.22
CA THR A 171 14.09 11.63 -18.40
C THR A 171 12.61 11.41 -18.68
N LEU A 172 11.94 10.67 -17.80
CA LEU A 172 10.51 10.34 -17.88
C LEU A 172 9.61 11.56 -17.59
N HIS A 173 10.09 12.75 -17.95
CA HIS A 173 9.23 13.89 -18.20
C HIS A 173 8.67 13.71 -19.61
N THR A 174 7.68 12.82 -19.71
CA THR A 174 6.74 12.87 -20.83
C THR A 174 6.07 14.23 -20.72
N GLU A 175 6.46 15.16 -21.60
CA GLU A 175 5.70 16.38 -21.81
C GLU A 175 4.24 15.97 -22.07
N ILE A 176 3.29 16.65 -21.43
CA ILE A 176 1.87 16.28 -21.53
C ILE A 176 1.38 16.74 -22.91
N THR A 177 1.31 15.80 -23.86
CA THR A 177 0.96 16.06 -25.26
C THR A 177 -0.47 15.68 -25.62
N TRP A 178 -1.13 14.83 -24.81
CA TRP A 178 -2.49 14.38 -25.09
C TRP A 178 -3.53 15.50 -25.26
N PRO A 179 -3.49 16.65 -24.53
CA PRO A 179 -4.51 17.70 -24.72
C PRO A 179 -4.38 18.37 -26.09
N GLN A 180 -3.15 18.65 -26.54
CA GLN A 180 -2.92 19.25 -27.85
C GLN A 180 -3.36 18.32 -28.98
N GLN A 181 -3.05 17.03 -28.89
CA GLN A 181 -3.50 16.04 -29.87
C GLN A 181 -5.03 15.89 -29.88
N LEU A 182 -5.69 15.96 -28.71
CA LEU A 182 -7.15 15.95 -28.65
C LEU A 182 -7.75 17.22 -29.26
N LYS A 183 -7.13 18.39 -29.06
CA LYS A 183 -7.55 19.66 -29.71
C LYS A 183 -7.45 19.55 -31.23
N GLU A 184 -6.35 19.02 -31.76
CA GLU A 184 -6.15 18.84 -33.20
C GLU A 184 -7.11 17.82 -33.84
N PHE A 185 -7.40 16.72 -33.12
CA PHE A 185 -8.41 15.73 -33.51
C PHE A 185 -9.82 16.33 -33.56
N LEU A 186 -10.23 17.04 -32.51
CA LEU A 186 -11.57 17.64 -32.44
C LEU A 186 -11.75 18.79 -33.45
N LEU A 187 -10.68 19.52 -33.76
CA LEU A 187 -10.64 20.52 -34.85
C LEU A 187 -10.70 19.92 -36.26
N GLY A 188 -10.58 18.59 -36.41
CA GLY A 188 -10.53 17.94 -37.72
C GLY A 188 -9.32 18.34 -38.56
N VAL A 189 -8.17 18.64 -37.95
CA VAL A 189 -6.96 19.00 -38.68
C VAL A 189 -6.41 17.76 -39.37
N ASP A 190 -6.39 17.74 -40.72
CA ASP A 190 -5.97 16.58 -41.55
C ASP A 190 -4.59 15.97 -41.17
N SER A 191 -3.72 16.74 -40.52
CA SER A 191 -2.43 16.28 -40.00
C SER A 191 -2.55 15.27 -38.84
N ALA A 192 -3.63 15.32 -38.07
CA ALA A 192 -3.91 14.45 -36.94
C ALA A 192 -4.55 13.14 -37.41
N SER A 193 -3.76 12.28 -38.06
CA SER A 193 -4.17 10.92 -38.45
C SER A 193 -4.35 9.96 -37.25
N HIS A 194 -4.48 10.49 -36.04
CA HIS A 194 -4.64 9.72 -34.81
C HIS A 194 -6.12 9.37 -34.59
N GLU A 195 -6.41 8.08 -34.51
CA GLU A 195 -7.71 7.61 -34.03
C GLU A 195 -7.88 8.03 -32.57
N TYR A 196 -9.12 8.34 -32.14
CA TYR A 196 -9.40 8.75 -30.77
C TYR A 196 -8.88 7.74 -29.72
N GLU A 197 -8.88 6.44 -30.06
CA GLU A 197 -8.33 5.41 -29.19
C GLU A 197 -6.82 5.59 -28.92
N GLU A 198 -6.04 6.11 -29.89
CA GLU A 198 -4.62 6.42 -29.68
C GLU A 198 -4.44 7.57 -28.70
N ILE A 199 -5.24 8.63 -28.83
CA ILE A 199 -5.23 9.81 -27.96
C ILE A 199 -5.67 9.43 -26.54
N TYR A 200 -6.68 8.57 -26.40
CA TYR A 200 -7.10 7.99 -25.14
C TYR A 200 -6.00 7.14 -24.49
N ARG A 201 -5.34 6.25 -25.26
CA ARG A 201 -4.21 5.45 -24.75
C ARG A 201 -3.02 6.35 -24.35
N LEU A 202 -2.79 7.43 -25.08
CA LEU A 202 -1.79 8.46 -24.77
C LEU A 202 -2.12 9.18 -23.47
N SER A 203 -3.34 9.69 -23.29
CA SER A 203 -3.76 10.36 -22.06
C SER A 203 -3.67 9.42 -20.86
N CYS A 204 -4.00 8.13 -21.04
CA CYS A 204 -3.83 7.13 -20.00
C CYS A 204 -2.36 6.94 -19.62
N ARG A 205 -1.47 6.82 -20.61
CA ARG A 205 -0.01 6.67 -20.42
C ARG A 205 0.61 7.89 -19.73
N GLU A 206 0.28 9.10 -20.18
CA GLU A 206 0.81 10.36 -19.60
C GLU A 206 0.25 10.62 -18.19
N SER A 207 -0.93 10.11 -17.86
CA SER A 207 -1.54 10.20 -16.52
C SER A 207 -1.18 9.04 -15.57
N ASN A 208 -0.30 8.12 -15.97
CA ASN A 208 -0.03 6.84 -15.28
C ASN A 208 -1.31 6.07 -14.90
N THR A 209 -2.16 5.75 -15.88
CA THR A 209 -3.40 4.97 -15.66
C THR A 209 -3.51 3.81 -16.64
N ALA A 210 -4.20 2.74 -16.23
CA ALA A 210 -4.38 1.57 -17.08
C ALA A 210 -5.17 1.92 -18.36
N PRO A 211 -4.63 1.67 -19.57
CA PRO A 211 -5.26 2.05 -20.84
C PRO A 211 -6.37 1.08 -21.28
N HIS A 212 -6.56 -0.07 -20.63
CA HIS A 212 -7.61 -1.02 -21.00
C HIS A 212 -8.90 -0.73 -20.20
N PRO A 213 -10.06 -0.49 -20.85
CA PRO A 213 -11.32 -0.12 -20.18
C PRO A 213 -11.87 -1.13 -19.15
N GLN A 214 -11.38 -2.38 -19.18
CA GLN A 214 -11.79 -3.47 -18.30
C GLN A 214 -10.80 -3.70 -17.14
N HIS A 215 -9.60 -3.13 -17.22
CA HIS A 215 -8.54 -3.28 -16.20
C HIS A 215 -8.28 -1.97 -15.45
N VAL A 216 -9.30 -1.10 -15.35
CA VAL A 216 -9.19 0.22 -14.70
C VAL A 216 -9.03 0.06 -13.19
N PHE A 217 -9.82 -0.82 -12.58
CA PHE A 217 -9.69 -1.20 -11.18
C PHE A 217 -10.40 -2.55 -10.94
N PRO A 218 -9.99 -3.38 -9.96
CA PRO A 218 -10.72 -4.60 -9.61
C PRO A 218 -12.20 -4.33 -9.30
N GLY A 219 -13.09 -4.91 -10.12
CA GLY A 219 -14.55 -4.74 -9.99
C GLY A 219 -15.14 -3.50 -10.67
N LEU A 220 -14.35 -2.75 -11.45
CA LEU A 220 -14.86 -1.63 -12.26
C LEU A 220 -14.67 -1.90 -13.75
N VAL A 221 -15.76 -1.90 -14.51
CA VAL A 221 -15.76 -2.08 -15.96
C VAL A 221 -16.33 -0.82 -16.61
N LEU A 222 -15.55 -0.17 -17.48
CA LEU A 222 -16.08 0.91 -18.29
C LEU A 222 -16.83 0.34 -19.49
N VAL A 223 -18.00 0.89 -19.80
CA VAL A 223 -18.85 0.48 -20.93
C VAL A 223 -19.26 1.68 -21.79
N ALA A 224 -19.55 1.42 -23.06
CA ALA A 224 -20.12 2.41 -23.98
C ALA A 224 -21.52 2.83 -23.50
N PRO A 225 -22.02 4.02 -23.90
CA PRO A 225 -23.40 4.40 -23.61
C PRO A 225 -24.36 3.45 -24.31
N ASP A 226 -25.37 2.94 -23.59
CA ASP A 226 -26.52 2.33 -24.23
C ASP A 226 -27.37 3.46 -24.85
N PRO A 227 -27.64 3.45 -26.17
CA PRO A 227 -28.48 4.47 -26.80
C PRO A 227 -29.95 4.46 -26.32
N GLU A 228 -30.39 3.40 -25.63
CA GLU A 228 -31.72 3.35 -24.99
C GLU A 228 -31.71 3.82 -23.52
N GLU A 229 -30.55 3.97 -22.88
CA GLU A 229 -30.40 4.61 -21.56
C GLU A 229 -30.55 6.13 -21.68
N LEU A 230 -31.78 6.59 -21.84
CA LEU A 230 -32.13 7.99 -21.63
C LEU A 230 -31.68 8.42 -20.22
N PRO A 231 -30.98 9.56 -20.05
CA PRO A 231 -30.57 10.03 -18.75
C PRO A 231 -31.82 10.25 -17.90
N VAL A 232 -31.98 9.47 -16.83
CA VAL A 232 -33.15 9.49 -15.93
C VAL A 232 -33.07 10.71 -15.01
N VAL A 233 -33.11 11.88 -15.61
CA VAL A 233 -33.34 13.17 -14.93
C VAL A 233 -34.82 13.21 -14.56
N GLN A 234 -35.20 12.47 -13.51
CA GLN A 234 -36.48 12.72 -12.87
C GLN A 234 -36.45 14.16 -12.36
N PRO A 235 -37.34 15.06 -12.84
CA PRO A 235 -37.38 16.41 -12.31
C PRO A 235 -37.72 16.30 -10.83
N LEU A 236 -36.77 16.72 -9.98
CA LEU A 236 -36.96 16.77 -8.54
C LEU A 236 -38.09 17.78 -8.30
N HIS A 237 -39.29 17.26 -8.08
CA HIS A 237 -40.45 18.09 -7.78
C HIS A 237 -40.07 18.94 -6.57
N VAL A 238 -40.14 20.27 -6.72
CA VAL A 238 -39.77 21.21 -5.66
C VAL A 238 -40.70 20.98 -4.48
N LEU A 239 -40.23 20.15 -3.54
CA LEU A 239 -40.95 19.88 -2.31
C LEU A 239 -41.12 21.22 -1.60
N GLN A 240 -42.36 21.49 -1.17
CA GLN A 240 -42.71 22.68 -0.40
C GLN A 240 -41.69 22.92 0.71
N GLN A 241 -41.30 24.19 0.89
CA GLN A 241 -40.33 24.71 1.88
C GLN A 241 -40.15 23.81 3.12
N PHE A 242 -39.29 22.80 2.99
CA PHE A 242 -39.05 21.83 4.05
C PHE A 242 -38.07 22.45 5.03
N ASN A 243 -38.54 22.77 6.24
CA ASN A 243 -37.69 23.35 7.28
C ASN A 243 -36.76 22.28 7.88
N PHE A 244 -35.72 21.92 7.15
CA PHE A 244 -34.70 20.98 7.58
C PHE A 244 -33.98 21.45 8.86
N GLU A 245 -33.77 22.76 9.02
CA GLU A 245 -33.13 23.33 10.20
C GLU A 245 -33.94 23.12 11.48
N GLY A 246 -35.27 23.04 11.37
CA GLY A 246 -36.19 22.72 12.46
C GLY A 246 -36.17 21.26 12.93
N LEU A 247 -35.47 20.35 12.24
CA LEU A 247 -35.28 18.97 12.67
C LEU A 247 -34.25 18.87 13.81
N SER A 248 -34.32 17.81 14.62
CA SER A 248 -33.26 17.55 15.61
C SER A 248 -31.93 17.21 14.92
N HIS A 249 -30.80 17.59 15.53
CA HIS A 249 -29.47 17.35 14.96
C HIS A 249 -29.21 15.86 14.64
N THR A 250 -29.75 14.93 15.43
CA THR A 250 -29.68 13.49 15.15
C THR A 250 -30.38 13.09 13.86
N VAL A 251 -31.54 13.68 13.54
CA VAL A 251 -32.26 13.43 12.28
C VAL A 251 -31.53 14.09 11.11
N GLN A 252 -31.04 15.32 11.30
CA GLN A 252 -30.24 16.02 10.29
C GLN A 252 -28.98 15.21 9.91
N PHE A 253 -28.23 14.73 10.90
CA PHE A 253 -27.05 13.89 10.70
C PHE A 253 -27.38 12.57 10.02
N LYS A 254 -28.41 11.83 10.48
CA LYS A 254 -28.83 10.57 9.83
C LYS A 254 -29.28 10.78 8.39
N THR A 255 -29.93 11.89 8.06
CA THR A 255 -30.32 12.20 6.67
C THR A 255 -29.08 12.40 5.79
N LEU A 256 -28.06 13.12 6.28
CA LEU A 256 -26.77 13.24 5.58
C LEU A 256 -26.05 11.89 5.47
N GLN A 257 -26.09 11.06 6.52
CA GLN A 257 -25.50 9.71 6.50
C GLN A 257 -26.17 8.83 5.43
N HIS A 258 -27.50 8.86 5.31
CA HIS A 258 -28.20 8.14 4.24
C HIS A 258 -27.93 8.68 2.83
N ALA A 259 -27.64 9.98 2.68
CA ALA A 259 -27.36 10.61 1.39
C ALA A 259 -25.90 10.45 0.93
N LEU A 260 -24.95 10.30 1.86
CA LEU A 260 -23.51 10.40 1.59
C LEU A 260 -22.69 9.18 2.03
N CYS A 261 -23.30 8.14 2.62
CA CYS A 261 -22.58 6.93 3.10
C CYS A 261 -23.05 5.64 2.41
N PHE A 262 -22.23 5.18 1.45
CA PHE A 262 -22.48 4.04 0.58
C PHE A 262 -21.96 2.75 1.22
N HIS A 263 -22.69 2.30 2.23
CA HIS A 263 -22.30 1.15 3.05
C HIS A 263 -22.14 -0.11 2.19
N LYS A 264 -21.00 -0.81 2.36
CA LYS A 264 -20.57 -2.02 1.62
C LYS A 264 -20.09 -1.79 0.18
N GLU A 265 -20.37 -0.63 -0.40
CA GLU A 265 -19.94 -0.25 -1.74
C GLU A 265 -18.59 0.49 -1.70
N ARG A 266 -18.00 0.71 -2.89
CA ARG A 266 -16.81 1.55 -3.06
C ARG A 266 -17.18 2.80 -3.82
N VAL A 267 -16.62 3.93 -3.40
CA VAL A 267 -16.69 5.19 -4.14
C VAL A 267 -15.47 5.25 -5.05
N HIS A 268 -15.67 4.91 -6.32
CA HIS A 268 -14.65 5.01 -7.35
C HIS A 268 -14.46 6.47 -7.73
N VAL A 269 -13.23 6.97 -7.60
CA VAL A 269 -12.82 8.31 -8.02
C VAL A 269 -12.14 8.18 -9.35
N LEU A 270 -12.76 8.76 -10.38
CA LEU A 270 -12.37 8.62 -11.79
C LEU A 270 -11.89 9.97 -12.30
N SER A 271 -10.72 9.97 -12.95
CA SER A 271 -10.10 11.14 -13.58
C SER A 271 -9.39 10.67 -14.84
N ARG A 272 -10.12 10.58 -15.96
CA ARG A 272 -9.63 10.11 -17.26
C ARG A 272 -10.55 10.58 -18.40
N LEU A 273 -10.15 10.38 -19.65
CA LEU A 273 -11.06 10.48 -20.80
C LEU A 273 -12.01 9.26 -20.85
N ASP A 274 -13.14 9.35 -21.57
CA ASP A 274 -14.03 8.20 -21.81
C ASP A 274 -13.49 7.37 -22.98
N PRO A 275 -13.26 6.04 -22.85
CA PRO A 275 -12.77 5.22 -23.96
C PRO A 275 -13.68 5.15 -25.18
N TYR A 276 -14.97 5.41 -25.02
CA TYR A 276 -15.98 5.16 -26.06
C TYR A 276 -16.57 6.44 -26.66
N HIS A 277 -16.32 7.60 -26.04
CA HIS A 277 -16.93 8.86 -26.44
C HIS A 277 -15.90 10.00 -26.34
N PRO A 278 -15.49 10.62 -27.46
CA PRO A 278 -14.70 11.84 -27.41
C PRO A 278 -15.50 12.96 -26.72
N PRO A 279 -14.85 13.93 -26.05
CA PRO A 279 -15.57 15.06 -25.48
C PRO A 279 -16.26 15.86 -26.59
N ASP A 280 -17.57 16.09 -26.45
CA ASP A 280 -18.27 17.08 -27.25
C ASP A 280 -17.70 18.47 -26.96
N ILE A 281 -17.51 19.27 -28.01
CA ILE A 281 -17.19 20.69 -27.89
C ILE A 281 -18.48 21.46 -28.13
N GLU A 282 -18.91 22.23 -27.14
CA GLU A 282 -20.02 23.18 -27.31
C GLU A 282 -19.61 24.24 -28.35
N ASP A 283 -20.49 24.53 -29.32
CA ASP A 283 -20.18 25.35 -30.51
C ASP A 283 -19.60 26.75 -30.21
N ASP A 284 -19.82 27.28 -29.01
CA ASP A 284 -19.32 28.59 -28.58
C ASP A 284 -17.86 28.54 -28.03
N ALA A 285 -17.35 27.35 -27.68
CA ALA A 285 -16.03 27.18 -27.04
C ALA A 285 -14.83 27.29 -28.02
N TRP A 286 -15.10 27.46 -29.31
CA TRP A 286 -14.08 27.59 -30.36
C TRP A 286 -13.47 28.99 -30.48
N GLU A 287 -14.13 30.04 -29.97
CA GLU A 287 -13.68 31.43 -30.14
C GLU A 287 -12.65 31.89 -29.08
N GLU A 288 -12.49 31.16 -27.97
CA GLU A 288 -11.50 31.47 -26.94
C GLU A 288 -10.22 30.62 -27.12
N ASP A 289 -9.07 31.31 -27.23
CA ASP A 289 -7.74 30.69 -27.33
C ASP A 289 -7.40 29.79 -26.11
N ASP A 290 -8.13 29.99 -25.00
CA ASP A 290 -7.98 29.34 -23.69
C ASP A 290 -8.81 28.04 -23.52
N PHE A 291 -9.23 27.42 -24.63
CA PHE A 291 -9.93 26.12 -24.63
C PHE A 291 -9.10 25.03 -23.90
N SER A 292 -9.44 24.82 -22.62
CA SER A 292 -8.69 23.97 -21.69
C SER A 292 -9.31 22.58 -21.61
N ILE A 293 -8.80 21.70 -22.47
CA ILE A 293 -9.15 20.27 -22.44
C ILE A 293 -8.70 19.67 -21.10
N SER A 294 -9.64 19.09 -20.37
CA SER A 294 -9.43 18.47 -19.05
C SER A 294 -9.99 17.04 -19.01
N LEU A 295 -9.54 16.25 -18.03
CA LEU A 295 -10.03 14.88 -17.83
C LEU A 295 -11.42 14.90 -17.20
N LEU A 296 -12.24 13.88 -17.48
CA LEU A 296 -13.54 13.74 -16.83
C LEU A 296 -13.34 13.33 -15.36
N HIS A 297 -13.62 14.27 -14.46
CA HIS A 297 -13.71 14.01 -13.03
C HIS A 297 -15.11 13.49 -12.69
N ARG A 298 -15.20 12.27 -12.16
CA ARG A 298 -16.47 11.55 -11.91
C ARG A 298 -16.38 10.70 -10.65
N PHE A 299 -17.52 10.50 -10.00
CA PHE A 299 -17.74 9.45 -9.02
C PHE A 299 -18.59 8.32 -9.63
N HIS A 300 -18.22 7.09 -9.29
CA HIS A 300 -19.07 5.91 -9.45
C HIS A 300 -19.18 5.20 -8.10
N ILE A 301 -20.32 4.58 -7.83
CA ILE A 301 -20.61 3.92 -6.55
C ILE A 301 -21.03 2.48 -6.86
N GLY A 302 -20.37 1.52 -6.22
CA GLY A 302 -20.63 0.09 -6.41
C GLY A 302 -19.57 -0.61 -7.24
N SER A 303 -19.98 -1.67 -7.94
CA SER A 303 -19.12 -2.51 -8.81
C SER A 303 -19.82 -2.87 -10.12
N GLU A 304 -20.86 -2.13 -10.49
CA GLU A 304 -21.58 -2.32 -11.74
C GLU A 304 -20.80 -1.69 -12.91
N PRO A 305 -20.99 -2.17 -14.15
CA PRO A 305 -20.43 -1.50 -15.31
C PRO A 305 -20.89 -0.04 -15.38
N VAL A 306 -19.99 0.87 -15.77
CA VAL A 306 -20.27 2.31 -15.79
C VAL A 306 -19.87 2.96 -17.11
N ASN A 307 -20.78 3.75 -17.68
CA ASN A 307 -20.44 4.75 -18.68
C ASN A 307 -19.79 5.97 -17.99
N LEU A 308 -18.58 6.36 -18.39
CA LEU A 308 -17.84 7.43 -17.71
C LEU A 308 -18.46 8.81 -17.98
N THR A 309 -18.89 9.08 -19.20
CA THR A 309 -19.55 10.33 -19.60
C THR A 309 -20.75 10.65 -18.70
N ASN A 310 -21.62 9.65 -18.48
CA ASN A 310 -22.86 9.67 -17.69
C ASN A 310 -22.66 9.41 -16.18
N ALA A 311 -21.42 9.14 -15.72
CA ALA A 311 -21.13 8.92 -14.31
C ALA A 311 -21.41 10.19 -13.47
N ILE A 312 -21.50 10.03 -12.14
CA ILE A 312 -21.98 11.10 -11.27
C ILE A 312 -20.94 12.22 -11.17
N LEU A 313 -21.35 13.46 -11.46
CA LEU A 313 -20.51 14.63 -11.29
C LEU A 313 -20.21 14.90 -9.79
N PRO A 314 -18.97 15.24 -9.41
CA PRO A 314 -18.64 15.58 -8.03
C PRO A 314 -19.53 16.67 -7.43
N ASN A 315 -19.82 17.73 -8.19
CA ASN A 315 -20.69 18.82 -7.75
C ASN A 315 -22.14 18.39 -7.54
N THR A 316 -22.61 17.35 -8.23
CA THR A 316 -23.96 16.79 -8.05
C THR A 316 -24.02 15.90 -6.81
N LEU A 317 -23.06 15.00 -6.62
CA LEU A 317 -23.00 14.12 -5.44
C LEU A 317 -22.77 14.92 -4.15
N LEU A 318 -21.89 15.92 -4.21
CA LEU A 318 -21.48 16.74 -3.07
C LEU A 318 -22.32 18.02 -2.89
N ALA A 319 -23.37 18.23 -3.70
CA ALA A 319 -24.30 19.35 -3.56
C ALA A 319 -24.83 19.55 -2.11
N PRO A 320 -25.11 18.49 -1.31
CA PRO A 320 -25.50 18.68 0.10
C PRO A 320 -24.46 19.43 0.93
N LEU A 321 -23.16 19.31 0.63
CA LEU A 321 -22.09 19.98 1.38
C LEU A 321 -22.10 21.50 1.21
N LEU A 322 -22.75 22.02 0.16
CA LEU A 322 -22.82 23.45 -0.17
C LEU A 322 -23.99 24.18 0.51
N VAL A 323 -24.90 23.46 1.17
CA VAL A 323 -26.10 24.04 1.79
C VAL A 323 -25.77 25.01 2.93
N CYS A 324 -24.91 24.60 3.88
CA CYS A 324 -24.42 25.46 4.96
C CYS A 324 -23.16 24.89 5.63
N LYS A 325 -22.47 25.71 6.43
CA LYS A 325 -21.24 25.30 7.15
C LYS A 325 -21.39 24.03 7.99
N LYS A 326 -22.59 23.80 8.58
CA LYS A 326 -22.89 22.61 9.40
C LYS A 326 -22.99 21.34 8.55
N PHE A 327 -23.64 21.44 7.39
CA PHE A 327 -23.69 20.36 6.39
C PHE A 327 -22.32 20.09 5.79
N HIS A 328 -21.54 21.13 5.48
CA HIS A 328 -20.17 20.98 5.01
C HIS A 328 -19.33 20.18 6.02
N PHE A 329 -19.33 20.58 7.30
CA PHE A 329 -18.58 19.89 8.34
C PHE A 329 -19.03 18.43 8.54
N TRP A 330 -20.30 18.17 8.85
CA TRP A 330 -20.78 16.79 9.07
C TRP A 330 -20.71 15.93 7.81
N GLY A 331 -21.14 16.47 6.67
CA GLY A 331 -21.21 15.75 5.41
C GLY A 331 -19.83 15.45 4.83
N ALA A 332 -18.83 16.32 5.01
CA ALA A 332 -17.45 15.99 4.64
C ALA A 332 -16.86 14.90 5.54
N SER A 333 -17.09 14.94 6.86
CA SER A 333 -16.67 13.87 7.78
C SER A 333 -17.33 12.53 7.44
N ILE A 334 -18.63 12.52 7.13
CA ILE A 334 -19.34 11.32 6.67
C ILE A 334 -18.76 10.84 5.33
N PHE A 335 -18.73 11.72 4.32
CA PHE A 335 -18.37 11.32 2.97
C PHE A 335 -16.92 10.83 2.88
N TYR A 336 -15.96 11.57 3.43
CA TYR A 336 -14.54 11.21 3.36
C TYR A 336 -14.08 10.25 4.46
N GLY A 337 -14.80 10.15 5.59
CA GLY A 337 -14.42 9.30 6.73
C GLY A 337 -15.08 7.92 6.76
N GLU A 338 -16.34 7.79 6.33
CA GLU A 338 -17.09 6.53 6.44
C GLU A 338 -17.09 5.70 5.14
N ASN A 339 -16.83 6.32 3.97
CA ASN A 339 -16.78 5.60 2.70
C ASN A 339 -15.41 5.01 2.39
N ARG A 340 -15.42 3.94 1.57
CA ARG A 340 -14.21 3.32 1.02
C ARG A 340 -13.96 3.84 -0.38
N PHE A 341 -12.91 4.62 -0.56
CA PHE A 341 -12.54 5.19 -1.87
C PHE A 341 -11.64 4.24 -2.67
N ALA A 342 -11.83 4.24 -3.99
CA ALA A 342 -10.98 3.57 -4.96
C ALA A 342 -10.51 4.59 -6.02
N PHE A 343 -9.29 5.09 -5.87
CA PHE A 343 -8.70 6.07 -6.80
C PHE A 343 -8.21 5.34 -8.04
N SER A 344 -8.96 5.44 -9.14
CA SER A 344 -8.64 4.71 -10.39
C SER A 344 -7.72 5.52 -11.33
N SER A 345 -7.22 6.66 -10.85
CA SER A 345 -6.31 7.58 -11.56
C SER A 345 -4.93 7.71 -10.90
N LEU A 346 -4.65 6.92 -9.87
CA LEU A 346 -3.32 6.78 -9.27
C LEU A 346 -2.82 5.39 -9.66
N GLY A 347 -2.03 5.31 -10.73
CA GLY A 347 -1.37 4.06 -11.12
C GLY A 347 -0.38 3.56 -10.07
N GLU A 348 -0.15 2.26 -10.10
CA GLU A 348 0.88 1.55 -9.31
C GLU A 348 2.32 2.02 -9.64
#